data_AF-B9XT09-F1
#
_entry.id   AF-B9XT09-F1
#
_cell.length_a   1.000
_cell.length_b   1.000
_cell.length_c   1.000
_cell.angle_alpha   90.00
_cell.angle_beta   90.00
_cell.angle_gamma   90.00
#
_symmetry.space_group_name_H-M   'P 1'
#
loop_
_entity.id
_entity.type
_entity.pdbx_description
1 polymer ?
#
loop_
_entity_poly.entity_id
_entity_poly.type
_entity_poly.pdbx_seq_one_letter_code
_entity_poly.pdbx_strand_id
1 'polypeptide(L)' 'MDNLFSNELFEIPCPKCKKEIQKPLSWFNKDIVSCPFCKAAISTRKFRAKLQATEKESARVRKQL' A
#
# COMPACT_ATOMS: atom_id res chain seq x y z
N MET A 1 -13.91 16.10 0.62
CA MET A 1 -12.79 15.48 -0.11
C MET A 1 -12.85 14.00 0.15
N ASP A 2 -13.58 13.28 -0.70
CA ASP A 2 -13.79 11.85 -0.62
C ASP A 2 -12.47 11.12 -0.89
N ASN A 3 -11.95 10.49 0.15
CA ASN A 3 -10.69 9.78 0.19
C ASN A 3 -10.88 8.42 -0.53
N LEU A 4 -11.01 8.44 -1.86
CA LEU A 4 -11.39 7.29 -2.70
C LEU A 4 -10.55 6.02 -2.45
N PHE A 5 -9.30 6.17 -2.03
CA PHE A 5 -8.35 5.06 -1.83
C PHE A 5 -8.34 4.46 -0.41
N SER A 6 -9.17 4.95 0.52
CA SER A 6 -9.08 4.53 1.93
C SER A 6 -9.68 3.15 2.23
N ASN A 7 -10.54 2.62 1.35
CA ASN A 7 -11.23 1.33 1.56
C ASN A 7 -10.91 0.27 0.50
N GLU A 8 -10.09 0.57 -0.52
CA GLU A 8 -9.69 -0.45 -1.47
C GLU A 8 -8.72 -1.44 -0.81
N LEU A 9 -9.12 -2.72 -0.84
CA LEU A 9 -8.29 -3.82 -0.38
C LEU A 9 -7.27 -4.15 -1.46
N PHE A 10 -5.99 -4.11 -1.10
CA PHE A 10 -4.89 -4.51 -1.97
C PHE A 10 -4.43 -5.90 -1.57
N GLU A 11 -4.26 -6.73 -2.59
CA GLU A 11 -3.79 -8.10 -2.44
C GLU A 11 -2.30 -8.14 -2.76
N ILE A 12 -1.47 -8.49 -1.77
CA ILE A 12 -0.04 -8.73 -1.99
C ILE A 12 0.38 -10.09 -1.46
N PRO A 13 1.19 -10.86 -2.19
CA PRO A 13 1.76 -12.08 -1.65
C PRO A 13 2.83 -11.78 -0.61
N CYS A 14 2.78 -12.48 0.53
CA CYS A 14 3.85 -12.40 1.53
C CYS A 14 5.17 -12.96 0.96
N PRO A 15 6.30 -12.24 1.04
CA PRO A 15 7.58 -12.74 0.52
C PRO A 15 8.13 -13.96 1.30
N LYS A 16 7.62 -14.23 2.50
CA LYS A 16 8.06 -15.36 3.34
C LYS A 16 7.16 -16.59 3.19
N CYS A 17 5.86 -16.44 3.44
CA CYS A 17 4.94 -17.58 3.40
C CYS A 17 4.14 -17.69 2.10
N LYS A 18 4.32 -16.76 1.15
CA LYS A 18 3.62 -16.68 -0.14
C LYS A 18 2.09 -16.59 -0.08
N LYS A 19 1.51 -16.49 1.12
CA LYS A 19 0.07 -16.28 1.31
C LYS A 19 -0.33 -14.87 0.88
N GLU A 20 -1.50 -14.78 0.28
CA GLU A 20 -2.10 -13.53 -0.17
C GLU A 20 -2.61 -12.72 1.02
N ILE A 21 -2.10 -11.50 1.15
CA ILE A 21 -2.49 -10.56 2.19
C ILE A 21 -3.42 -9.55 1.55
N GLN A 22 -4.71 -9.63 1.88
CA GLN A 22 -5.72 -8.65 1.48
C GLN A 22 -5.90 -7.62 2.61
N LYS A 23 -5.35 -6.42 2.43
CA LYS A 23 -5.42 -5.35 3.42
C LYS A 23 -5.60 -3.98 2.74
N PRO A 24 -6.21 -3.01 3.42
CA PRO A 24 -6.38 -1.69 2.84
C PRO A 24 -5.02 -1.00 2.63
N LEU A 25 -4.96 -0.06 1.69
CA LEU A 25 -3.75 0.70 1.38
C LEU A 25 -3.12 1.36 2.64
N SER A 26 -3.96 1.79 3.57
CA SER A 26 -3.58 2.36 4.88
C SER A 26 -2.74 1.40 5.73
N TRP A 27 -2.92 0.09 5.58
CA TRP A 27 -2.10 -0.93 6.25
C TRP A 27 -0.64 -0.88 5.74
N PHE A 28 -0.44 -0.62 4.45
CA PHE A 28 0.87 -0.52 3.80
C PHE A 28 1.55 0.85 3.99
N ASN A 29 0.89 1.82 4.64
CA ASN A 29 1.47 3.15 4.88
C ASN A 29 2.54 3.15 5.99
N LYS A 30 2.71 2.03 6.70
CA LYS A 30 3.81 1.85 7.66
C LYS A 30 5.10 1.48 6.93
N ASP A 31 6.26 1.74 7.52
CA ASP A 31 7.55 1.31 6.95
C ASP A 31 7.78 -0.21 7.05
N ILE A 32 7.20 -0.82 8.09
CA ILE A 32 7.26 -2.24 8.39
C ILE A 32 5.88 -2.71 8.83
N VAL A 33 5.41 -3.82 8.25
CA VAL A 33 4.16 -4.49 8.62
C VAL A 33 4.41 -5.96 8.88
N SER A 34 3.65 -6.56 9.79
CA SER A 34 3.77 -7.99 10.09
C SER A 34 2.77 -8.79 9.28
N CYS A 35 3.23 -9.86 8.61
CA CYS A 35 2.33 -10.79 7.93
C CYS A 35 1.33 -11.41 8.94
N PRO A 36 0.02 -11.37 8.69
CA PRO A 36 -0.96 -11.97 9.60
C PRO A 36 -0.86 -13.49 9.70
N PHE A 37 -0.26 -14.15 8.70
CA PHE A 37 -0.18 -15.61 8.65
C PHE A 37 1.11 -16.18 9.23
N CYS A 38 2.26 -15.59 8.89
CA CYS A 38 3.57 -16.10 9.33
C CYS A 38 4.28 -15.18 10.32
N LYS A 39 3.68 -14.03 10.66
CA LYS A 39 4.23 -13.00 11.57
C LYS A 39 5.57 -12.41 11.12
N ALA A 40 6.04 -12.72 9.91
CA ALA A 40 7.26 -12.15 9.36
C ALA A 40 7.11 -10.64 9.15
N ALA A 41 8.16 -9.88 9.46
CA ALA A 41 8.26 -8.47 9.14
C ALA A 41 8.43 -8.29 7.62
N ILE A 42 7.53 -7.54 7.00
CA ILE A 42 7.53 -7.16 5.59
C ILE A 42 7.89 -5.68 5.54
N SER A 43 8.96 -5.35 4.81
CA SER A 43 9.32 -3.95 4.57
C SER A 43 8.44 -3.39 3.44
N THR A 44 7.61 -2.41 3.80
CA THR A 44 6.71 -1.69 2.89
C THR A 44 7.26 -0.32 2.50
N ARG A 45 8.49 0.00 2.91
CA ARG A 45 9.18 1.27 2.60
C ARG A 45 9.21 1.60 1.11
N LYS A 46 9.54 0.62 0.25
CA LYS A 46 9.53 0.81 -1.22
C LYS A 46 8.10 1.04 -1.74
N PHE A 47 7.11 0.39 -1.13
CA PHE A 47 5.70 0.54 -1.49
C PHE A 47 5.22 1.96 -1.15
N ARG A 48 5.50 2.44 0.05
CA ARG A 48 5.20 3.81 0.50
C ARG A 48 5.82 4.88 -0.40
N ALA A 49 7.09 4.72 -0.77
CA ALA A 49 7.76 5.64 -1.68
C ALA A 49 7.06 5.70 -3.06
N LYS A 50 6.63 4.53 -3.57
CA LYS A 50 5.93 4.44 -4.85
C LYS A 50 4.52 5.03 -4.78
N LEU A 51 3.78 4.79 -3.69
CA LEU A 51 2.46 5.40 -3.46
C LEU A 51 2.53 6.93 -3.43
N GLN A 52 3.48 7.50 -2.68
CA GLN A 52 3.64 8.97 -2.65
C GLN A 52 4.03 9.56 -4.00
N ALA A 53 4.81 8.83 -4.80
CA ALA A 53 5.15 9.26 -6.16
C ALA A 53 3.91 9.25 -7.06
N THR A 54 3.10 8.18 -7.00
CA THR A 54 1.86 8.06 -7.77
C THR A 54 0.81 9.09 -7.35
N GLU A 55 0.66 9.39 -6.05
CA GLU A 55 -0.24 10.45 -5.58
C GLU A 55 0.17 11.83 -6.11
N LYS A 56 1.47 12.14 -6.11
CA LYS A 56 2.00 13.39 -6.68
C LYS A 56 1.76 13.50 -8.18
N GLU A 57 1.89 12.39 -8.91
CA GLU A 57 1.62 12.35 -10.35
C GLU A 57 0.12 12.52 -10.64
N SER A 58 -0.73 11.83 -9.88
CA SER A 58 -2.19 11.95 -9.96
C SER A 58 -2.69 13.37 -9.66
N ALA A 59 -2.06 14.05 -8.69
CA ALA A 59 -2.34 15.44 -8.37
C ALA A 59 -1.91 16.41 -9.49
N ARG A 60 -0.87 16.09 -10.27
CA ARG A 60 -0.46 16.87 -11.43
C ARG A 60 -1.42 16.72 -12.60
N VAL A 61 -1.93 15.50 -12.84
CA VAL A 61 -2.93 15.25 -13.90
C VAL A 61 -4.23 16.00 -13.63
N ARG A 62 -4.70 16.03 -12.38
CA ARG A 62 -5.90 16.79 -11.99
C ARG A 62 -5.79 18.31 -12.15
N LYS A 63 -4.59 18.87 -12.31
CA LYS A 63 -4.37 20.31 -12.44
C LYS A 63 -4.38 20.80 -13.90
N GLN A 64 -4.49 19.89 -14.87
CA GLN A 64 -4.51 20.19 -16.31
C GLN A 64 -5.90 19.96 -16.96
N LEU A 65 -6.94 19.75 -16.15
CA LEU A 65 -8.34 19.67 -16.58
C LEU A 65 -9.10 20.90 -16.07
#